data_AF-A0A3P7I619-F1
#
_entry.id   AF-A0A3P7I619-F1
#
_cell.length_a   1.000
_cell.length_b   1.000
_cell.length_c   1.000
_cell.angle_alpha   90.00
_cell.angle_beta   90.00
_cell.angle_gamma   90.00
#
_symmetry.space_group_name_H-M   'P 1'
#
loop_
_entity.id
_entity.type
_entity.pdbx_description
1 polymer ?
#
loop_
_entity_poly.entity_id
_entity_poly.type
_entity_poly.pdbx_seq_one_letter_code
_entity_poly.pdbx_strand_id
1 'polypeptide(L)'
;MAAVALYLSDSSISPKHFPRHYFEAALENQLNYSGKYTGIMRCALNAANILGNLSLKREAASLLSTVSTLDNDMCVAVTQSLASLYFQEAKMTRKAAFYRVLAGNRFMKAGLKQNALECYRLALQKYVNTSWDSVEDHLSAILSTDTSDKNVALDCASRLLRQSDSQIDAGHAAFIDNFVETFTRFKTGEEADPVPLPVPLIDVQSVRVICGERPQPDDVAVSSAVAWIDLERAAFHTLAGSSSAFRPIHLVSDNETDNQRARSAPPDERFRVEFALRNPLKASLTVQNVRLGMSDIHMREGFEKEQPFTEREVISSLTLLPEESKKIALWVRPSCHLASFRVERVLLQITSSLGNHVSGFLSIKLKGKRLNKNAKQV
;
A
#
# COMPACT_ATOMS: atom_id res chain seq x y z
N MET A 1 6.00 -3.02 -52.31
CA MET A 1 5.85 -1.82 -53.16
C MET A 1 4.41 -1.63 -53.65
N ALA A 2 3.75 -2.64 -54.23
CA ALA A 2 2.38 -2.51 -54.75
C ALA A 2 1.35 -1.99 -53.72
N ALA A 3 1.27 -2.57 -52.53
CA ALA A 3 0.33 -2.13 -51.48
C ALA A 3 0.60 -0.71 -50.97
N VAL A 4 1.88 -0.28 -50.94
CA VAL A 4 2.25 1.08 -50.53
C VAL A 4 1.87 2.09 -51.61
N ALA A 5 2.14 1.77 -52.88
CA ALA A 5 1.78 2.61 -54.01
C ALA A 5 0.25 2.82 -54.07
N LEU A 6 -0.51 1.74 -53.88
CA LEU A 6 -1.97 1.80 -53.81
C LEU A 6 -2.46 2.75 -52.69
N TYR A 7 -1.91 2.59 -51.47
CA TYR A 7 -2.23 3.47 -50.34
C TYR A 7 -1.92 4.95 -50.60
N LEU A 8 -0.80 5.25 -51.28
CA LEU A 8 -0.43 6.62 -51.60
C LEU A 8 -1.25 7.20 -52.76
N SER A 9 -1.72 6.36 -53.68
CA SER A 9 -2.51 6.80 -54.85
C SER A 9 -3.97 7.10 -54.51
N ASP A 10 -4.56 6.41 -53.54
CA ASP A 10 -5.96 6.58 -53.17
C ASP A 10 -6.08 6.75 -51.64
N SER A 11 -6.45 7.97 -51.26
CA SER A 11 -6.60 8.38 -49.85
C SER A 11 -7.89 7.87 -49.19
N SER A 12 -8.78 7.23 -49.96
CA SER A 12 -10.11 6.79 -49.51
C SER A 12 -10.33 5.28 -49.51
N ILE A 13 -9.25 4.49 -49.67
CA ILE A 13 -9.34 3.03 -49.77
C ILE A 13 -10.04 2.44 -48.56
N SER A 14 -11.11 1.69 -48.82
CA SER A 14 -11.79 0.93 -47.79
C SER A 14 -10.88 -0.18 -47.25
N PRO A 15 -10.84 -0.40 -45.92
CA PRO A 15 -9.99 -1.42 -45.30
C PRO A 15 -10.18 -2.84 -45.85
N LYS A 16 -11.38 -3.16 -46.36
CA LYS A 16 -11.70 -4.47 -46.95
C LYS A 16 -11.02 -4.72 -48.30
N HIS A 17 -10.77 -3.66 -49.06
CA HIS A 17 -10.18 -3.74 -50.41
C HIS A 17 -8.66 -3.61 -50.38
N PHE A 18 -8.08 -3.31 -49.21
CA PHE A 18 -6.64 -3.15 -49.07
C PHE A 18 -5.92 -4.52 -49.07
N PRO A 19 -4.94 -4.76 -49.97
CA PRO A 19 -4.30 -6.07 -50.12
C PRO A 19 -3.22 -6.32 -49.05
N ARG A 20 -3.67 -6.58 -47.82
CA ARG A 20 -2.81 -6.76 -46.63
C ARG A 20 -1.78 -7.90 -46.73
N HIS A 21 -2.11 -8.96 -47.48
CA HIS A 21 -1.26 -10.15 -47.63
C HIS A 21 0.09 -9.81 -48.27
N TYR A 22 0.18 -8.73 -49.07
CA TYR A 22 1.45 -8.26 -49.61
C TYR A 22 2.42 -7.78 -48.53
N PHE A 23 1.94 -7.24 -47.42
CA PHE A 23 2.80 -6.84 -46.30
C PHE A 23 3.28 -8.05 -45.51
N GLU A 24 2.41 -9.02 -45.26
CA GLU A 24 2.76 -10.27 -44.55
C GLU A 24 3.84 -11.04 -45.33
N ALA A 25 3.60 -11.30 -46.62
CA ALA A 25 4.57 -11.99 -47.48
C ALA A 25 5.88 -11.22 -47.66
N ALA A 26 5.82 -9.89 -47.75
CA ALA A 26 7.04 -9.08 -47.83
C ALA A 26 7.86 -9.16 -46.53
N LEU A 27 7.22 -9.04 -45.37
CA LEU A 27 7.91 -9.10 -44.08
C LEU A 27 8.50 -10.49 -43.82
N GLU A 28 7.76 -11.55 -44.12
CA GLU A 28 8.23 -12.94 -44.01
C GLU A 28 9.48 -13.18 -44.87
N ASN A 29 9.45 -12.76 -46.13
CA ASN A 29 10.62 -12.86 -47.01
C ASN A 29 11.83 -12.06 -46.48
N GLN A 30 11.59 -10.87 -45.91
CA GLN A 30 12.68 -10.08 -45.32
C GLN A 30 13.26 -10.75 -44.08
N LEU A 31 12.43 -11.33 -43.21
CA LEU A 31 12.87 -12.07 -42.03
C LEU A 31 13.71 -13.30 -42.40
N ASN A 32 13.32 -14.02 -43.46
CA ASN A 32 14.00 -15.25 -43.88
C ASN A 32 15.29 -14.99 -44.69
N TYR A 33 15.34 -13.95 -45.52
CA TYR A 33 16.39 -13.81 -46.54
C TYR A 33 17.21 -12.51 -46.46
N SER A 34 16.72 -11.44 -45.83
CA SER A 34 17.37 -10.12 -45.94
C SER A 34 18.66 -9.98 -45.11
N GLY A 35 18.77 -10.68 -43.97
CA GLY A 35 19.86 -10.55 -43.00
C GLY A 35 20.08 -9.14 -42.39
N LYS A 36 19.40 -8.10 -42.90
CA LYS A 36 19.58 -6.69 -42.52
C LYS A 36 18.41 -6.21 -41.68
N TYR A 37 18.66 -5.98 -40.40
CA TYR A 37 17.65 -5.50 -39.44
C TYR A 37 16.98 -4.19 -39.87
N THR A 38 17.71 -3.29 -40.53
CA THR A 38 17.17 -2.01 -41.01
C THR A 38 16.08 -2.19 -42.08
N GLY A 39 16.22 -3.18 -42.97
CA GLY A 39 15.21 -3.49 -43.99
C GLY A 39 13.95 -4.06 -43.38
N ILE A 40 14.11 -5.03 -42.47
CA ILE A 40 13.02 -5.66 -41.73
C ILE A 40 12.22 -4.62 -40.94
N MET A 41 12.91 -3.78 -40.15
CA MET A 41 12.25 -2.74 -39.35
C MET A 41 11.53 -1.71 -40.21
N ARG A 42 12.13 -1.24 -41.31
CA ARG A 42 11.46 -0.33 -42.25
C ARG A 42 10.22 -0.97 -42.85
N CYS A 43 10.28 -2.23 -43.25
CA CYS A 43 9.13 -2.95 -43.79
C CYS A 43 8.01 -3.07 -42.74
N ALA A 44 8.34 -3.56 -41.55
CA ALA A 44 7.37 -3.78 -40.47
C ALA A 44 6.71 -2.49 -39.99
N LEU A 45 7.50 -1.45 -39.69
CA LEU A 45 6.99 -0.18 -39.16
C LEU A 45 6.12 0.57 -40.19
N ASN A 46 6.55 0.60 -41.46
CA ASN A 46 5.76 1.24 -42.51
C ASN A 46 4.44 0.49 -42.77
N ALA A 47 4.48 -0.83 -42.85
CA ALA A 47 3.29 -1.65 -43.03
C ALA A 47 2.31 -1.48 -41.86
N ALA A 48 2.80 -1.52 -40.62
CA ALA A 48 1.99 -1.32 -39.43
C ALA A 48 1.37 0.09 -39.37
N ASN A 49 2.11 1.13 -39.76
CA ASN A 49 1.59 2.50 -39.83
C ASN A 49 0.44 2.64 -40.84
N ILE A 50 0.59 2.05 -42.03
CA ILE A 50 -0.46 2.06 -43.07
C ILE A 50 -1.71 1.32 -42.58
N LEU A 51 -1.55 0.10 -42.06
CA LEU A 51 -2.66 -0.67 -41.48
C LEU A 51 -3.32 0.09 -40.32
N GLY A 52 -2.50 0.77 -39.51
CA GLY A 52 -2.95 1.64 -38.43
C GLY A 52 -3.84 2.78 -38.91
N ASN A 53 -3.45 3.48 -39.97
CA ASN A 53 -4.23 4.58 -40.56
C ASN A 53 -5.53 4.10 -41.20
N LEU A 54 -5.53 2.89 -41.75
CA LEU A 54 -6.73 2.23 -42.29
C LEU A 54 -7.63 1.62 -41.21
N SER A 55 -7.44 1.96 -39.92
CA SER A 55 -8.19 1.40 -38.78
C SER A 55 -8.06 -0.11 -38.57
N LEU A 56 -7.13 -0.78 -39.26
CA LEU A 56 -6.79 -2.21 -39.12
C LEU A 56 -5.77 -2.43 -38.00
N LYS A 57 -6.13 -1.97 -36.79
CA LYS A 57 -5.24 -1.93 -35.62
C LYS A 57 -4.83 -3.33 -35.15
N ARG A 58 -5.75 -4.30 -35.22
CA ARG A 58 -5.48 -5.68 -34.82
C ARG A 58 -4.47 -6.34 -35.76
N GLU A 59 -4.62 -6.10 -37.06
CA GLU A 59 -3.76 -6.62 -38.12
C GLU A 59 -2.37 -6.00 -38.02
N ALA A 60 -2.28 -4.68 -37.80
CA ALA A 60 -1.01 -3.98 -37.56
C ALA A 60 -0.23 -4.60 -36.39
N ALA A 61 -0.91 -4.82 -35.27
CA ALA A 61 -0.31 -5.44 -34.09
C ALA A 61 0.12 -6.90 -34.34
N SER A 62 -0.70 -7.67 -35.07
CA SER A 62 -0.38 -9.06 -35.44
C SER A 62 0.85 -9.13 -36.35
N LEU A 63 0.96 -8.24 -37.34
CA LEU A 63 2.11 -8.15 -38.23
C LEU A 63 3.39 -7.82 -37.46
N LEU A 64 3.36 -6.82 -36.57
CA LEU A 64 4.53 -6.47 -35.75
C LEU A 64 4.97 -7.61 -34.83
N SER A 65 4.03 -8.44 -34.39
CA SER A 65 4.32 -9.57 -33.52
C SER A 65 5.20 -10.63 -34.19
N THR A 66 5.16 -10.76 -35.52
CA THR A 66 5.97 -11.77 -36.24
C THR A 66 7.47 -11.45 -36.20
N VAL A 67 7.83 -10.17 -35.97
CA VAL A 67 9.23 -9.73 -35.82
C VAL A 67 9.87 -10.27 -34.53
N SER A 68 9.11 -10.89 -33.61
CA SER A 68 9.65 -11.46 -32.38
C SER A 68 10.67 -12.58 -32.58
N THR A 69 10.73 -13.18 -33.78
CA THR A 69 11.69 -14.22 -34.16
C THR A 69 13.08 -13.65 -34.47
N LEU A 70 13.21 -12.33 -34.59
CA LEU A 70 14.46 -11.68 -34.91
C LEU A 70 15.46 -11.76 -33.76
N ASP A 71 16.71 -12.11 -34.07
CA ASP A 71 17.81 -12.16 -33.09
C ASP A 71 18.42 -10.77 -32.85
N ASN A 72 17.57 -9.81 -32.47
CA ASN A 72 17.98 -8.47 -32.09
C ASN A 72 17.02 -7.89 -31.04
N ASP A 73 17.46 -7.84 -29.78
CA ASP A 73 16.63 -7.41 -28.65
C ASP A 73 16.03 -6.01 -28.84
N MET A 74 16.80 -5.05 -29.37
CA MET A 74 16.31 -3.69 -29.59
C MET A 74 15.18 -3.65 -30.64
N CYS A 75 15.36 -4.30 -31.77
CA CYS A 75 14.35 -4.35 -32.84
C CYS A 75 13.06 -5.02 -32.35
N VAL A 76 13.20 -6.15 -31.65
CA VAL A 76 12.06 -6.87 -31.07
C VAL A 76 11.35 -6.04 -30.01
N ALA A 77 12.10 -5.33 -29.15
CA ALA A 77 11.52 -4.48 -28.12
C ALA A 77 10.67 -3.35 -28.73
N VAL A 78 11.18 -2.69 -29.77
CA VAL A 78 10.48 -1.61 -30.47
C VAL A 78 9.21 -2.11 -31.15
N THR A 79 9.27 -3.23 -31.87
CA THR A 79 8.07 -3.78 -32.53
C THR A 79 7.04 -4.29 -31.54
N GLN A 80 7.45 -4.92 -30.44
CA GLN A 80 6.54 -5.36 -29.38
C GLN A 80 5.89 -4.18 -28.64
N SER A 81 6.65 -3.12 -28.37
CA SER A 81 6.13 -1.88 -27.76
C SER A 81 5.08 -1.24 -28.67
N LEU A 82 5.36 -1.11 -29.97
CA LEU A 82 4.40 -0.56 -30.92
C LEU A 82 3.17 -1.48 -31.12
N ALA A 83 3.37 -2.80 -31.16
CA ALA A 83 2.28 -3.76 -31.20
C ALA A 83 1.35 -3.61 -29.98
N SER A 84 1.92 -3.34 -28.79
CA SER A 84 1.14 -3.11 -27.58
C SER A 84 0.21 -1.90 -27.69
N LEU A 85 0.67 -0.82 -28.33
CA LEU A 85 -0.14 0.38 -28.58
C LEU A 85 -1.33 0.04 -29.49
N TYR A 86 -1.08 -0.65 -30.60
CA TYR A 86 -2.13 -1.07 -31.51
C TYR A 86 -3.11 -2.07 -30.90
N PHE A 87 -2.65 -3.00 -30.05
CA PHE A 87 -3.57 -3.86 -29.28
C PHE A 87 -4.44 -3.06 -28.32
N GLN A 88 -3.91 -2.01 -27.69
CA GLN A 88 -4.70 -1.13 -26.82
C GLN A 88 -5.77 -0.38 -27.62
N GLU A 89 -5.40 0.20 -28.77
CA GLU A 89 -6.34 0.88 -29.67
C GLU A 89 -7.43 -0.08 -30.19
N ALA A 90 -7.09 -1.35 -30.42
CA ALA A 90 -8.02 -2.40 -30.78
C ALA A 90 -8.87 -2.94 -29.60
N LYS A 91 -8.85 -2.27 -28.44
CA LYS A 91 -9.53 -2.67 -27.18
C LYS A 91 -9.08 -4.02 -26.60
N MET A 92 -7.93 -4.55 -27.04
CA MET A 92 -7.32 -5.80 -26.53
C MET A 92 -6.36 -5.53 -25.37
N THR A 93 -6.86 -4.91 -24.29
CA THR A 93 -6.05 -4.38 -23.18
C THR A 93 -5.16 -5.40 -22.48
N ARG A 94 -5.61 -6.64 -22.29
CA ARG A 94 -4.80 -7.70 -21.67
C ARG A 94 -3.61 -8.10 -22.56
N LYS A 95 -3.84 -8.19 -23.88
CA LYS A 95 -2.79 -8.50 -24.85
C LYS A 95 -1.79 -7.34 -24.95
N ALA A 96 -2.27 -6.10 -24.90
CA ALA A 96 -1.41 -4.92 -24.83
C ALA A 96 -0.49 -4.95 -23.60
N ALA A 97 -1.04 -5.19 -22.40
CA ALA A 97 -0.24 -5.27 -21.18
C ALA A 97 0.82 -6.39 -21.23
N PHE A 98 0.45 -7.56 -21.75
CA PHE A 98 1.39 -8.66 -21.94
C PHE A 98 2.55 -8.29 -22.88
N TYR A 99 2.26 -7.65 -24.02
CA TYR A 99 3.30 -7.20 -24.97
C TYR A 99 4.20 -6.11 -24.39
N ARG A 100 3.70 -5.28 -23.48
CA ARG A 100 4.54 -4.31 -22.73
C ARG A 100 5.52 -5.01 -21.81
N VAL A 101 5.12 -6.06 -21.11
CA VAL A 101 6.05 -6.86 -20.28
C VAL A 101 7.12 -7.50 -21.17
N LEU A 102 6.74 -8.08 -22.32
CA LEU A 102 7.71 -8.64 -23.27
C LEU A 102 8.69 -7.58 -23.81
N ALA A 103 8.16 -6.43 -24.23
CA ALA A 103 8.98 -5.32 -24.72
C ALA A 103 9.94 -4.81 -23.65
N GLY A 104 9.47 -4.68 -22.40
CA GLY A 104 10.29 -4.28 -21.26
C GLY A 104 11.46 -5.24 -21.02
N ASN A 105 11.21 -6.55 -21.06
CA ASN A 105 12.26 -7.56 -20.92
C ASN A 105 13.32 -7.45 -22.03
N ARG A 106 12.89 -7.20 -23.26
CA ARG A 106 13.79 -7.01 -24.41
C ARG A 106 14.56 -5.69 -24.33
N PHE A 107 13.93 -4.59 -23.92
CA PHE A 107 14.61 -3.32 -23.66
C PHE A 107 15.67 -3.44 -22.57
N MET A 108 15.39 -4.20 -21.50
CA MET A 108 16.37 -4.44 -20.43
C MET A 108 17.60 -5.19 -20.95
N LYS A 109 17.40 -6.25 -21.75
CA LYS A 109 18.49 -6.99 -22.41
C LYS A 109 19.31 -6.12 -23.37
N ALA A 110 18.66 -5.18 -24.05
CA ALA A 110 19.30 -4.21 -24.93
C ALA A 110 19.99 -3.04 -24.17
N GLY A 111 20.00 -3.02 -22.83
CA GLY A 111 20.58 -1.96 -22.01
C GLY A 111 19.76 -0.65 -21.98
N LEU A 112 18.54 -0.65 -22.54
CA LEU A 112 17.65 0.51 -22.62
C LEU A 112 16.71 0.58 -21.41
N LYS A 113 17.29 0.70 -20.21
CA LYS A 113 16.57 0.62 -18.92
C LYS A 113 15.36 1.57 -18.84
N GLN A 114 15.49 2.82 -19.25
CA GLN A 114 14.38 3.79 -19.19
C GLN A 114 13.16 3.35 -20.02
N ASN A 115 13.39 2.84 -21.23
CA ASN A 115 12.30 2.32 -22.08
C ASN A 115 11.65 1.08 -21.46
N ALA A 116 12.44 0.23 -20.80
CA ALA A 116 11.93 -0.94 -20.08
C ALA A 116 10.99 -0.53 -18.93
N LEU A 117 11.44 0.42 -18.09
CA LEU A 117 10.66 0.91 -16.96
C LEU A 117 9.34 1.55 -17.39
N GLU A 118 9.34 2.31 -18.49
CA GLU A 118 8.10 2.87 -19.04
C GLU A 118 7.14 1.77 -19.52
N CYS A 119 7.64 0.73 -20.18
CA CYS A 119 6.83 -0.41 -20.58
C CYS A 119 6.22 -1.11 -19.35
N TYR A 120 7.01 -1.37 -18.30
CA TYR A 120 6.53 -1.98 -17.07
C TYR A 120 5.52 -1.11 -16.33
N ARG A 121 5.73 0.20 -16.26
CA ARG A 121 4.79 1.16 -15.65
C ARG A 121 3.42 1.11 -16.33
N LEU A 122 3.40 1.11 -17.67
CA LEU A 122 2.18 1.00 -18.45
C LEU A 122 1.52 -0.40 -18.39
N ALA A 123 2.31 -1.45 -18.16
CA ALA A 123 1.80 -2.80 -17.99
C ALA A 123 1.16 -2.98 -16.59
N LEU A 124 1.81 -2.47 -15.54
CA LEU A 124 1.41 -2.62 -14.15
C LEU A 124 -0.05 -2.17 -13.93
N GLN A 125 -0.47 -1.06 -14.54
CA GLN A 125 -1.85 -0.55 -14.46
C GLN A 125 -2.92 -1.59 -14.78
N LYS A 126 -2.61 -2.61 -15.61
CA LYS A 126 -3.56 -3.67 -15.96
C LYS A 126 -3.58 -4.84 -14.97
N TYR A 127 -2.50 -5.02 -14.21
CA TYR A 127 -2.32 -6.15 -13.30
C TYR A 127 -2.63 -5.79 -11.84
N VAL A 128 -2.59 -4.51 -11.48
CA VAL A 128 -2.93 -4.04 -10.13
C VAL A 128 -4.34 -4.46 -9.72
N ASN A 129 -4.48 -5.01 -8.51
CA ASN A 129 -5.73 -5.49 -7.92
C ASN A 129 -6.44 -6.56 -8.76
N THR A 130 -5.67 -7.39 -9.47
CA THR A 130 -6.19 -8.57 -10.20
C THR A 130 -5.62 -9.84 -9.58
N SER A 131 -6.11 -11.02 -10.00
CA SER A 131 -5.61 -12.32 -9.53
C SER A 131 -4.23 -12.71 -10.09
N TRP A 132 -3.42 -11.74 -10.54
CA TRP A 132 -2.10 -11.94 -11.16
C TRP A 132 -0.98 -11.42 -10.25
N ASP A 133 -1.07 -11.76 -8.95
CA ASP A 133 -0.19 -11.24 -7.91
C ASP A 133 1.29 -11.36 -8.29
N SER A 134 1.73 -12.56 -8.73
CA SER A 134 3.12 -12.78 -9.14
C SER A 134 3.64 -11.80 -10.20
N VAL A 135 2.81 -11.40 -11.17
CA VAL A 135 3.21 -10.43 -12.19
C VAL A 135 3.22 -9.03 -11.60
N GLU A 136 2.21 -8.68 -10.81
CA GLU A 136 2.14 -7.39 -10.12
C GLU A 136 3.33 -7.20 -9.18
N ASP A 137 3.72 -8.22 -8.42
CA ASP A 137 4.82 -8.19 -7.47
C ASP A 137 6.16 -8.06 -8.22
N HIS A 138 6.36 -8.83 -9.29
CA HIS A 138 7.57 -8.73 -10.09
C HIS A 138 7.74 -7.34 -10.70
N LEU A 139 6.68 -6.78 -11.30
CA LEU A 139 6.71 -5.43 -11.86
C LEU A 139 6.88 -4.36 -10.78
N SER A 140 6.20 -4.50 -9.65
CA SER A 140 6.30 -3.55 -8.54
C SER A 140 7.70 -3.55 -7.92
N ALA A 141 8.34 -4.72 -7.79
CA ALA A 141 9.71 -4.84 -7.28
C ALA A 141 10.74 -4.21 -8.22
N ILE A 142 10.58 -4.38 -9.55
CA ILE A 142 11.44 -3.69 -10.51
C ILE A 142 11.22 -2.17 -10.41
N LEU A 143 9.96 -1.72 -10.43
CA LEU A 143 9.64 -0.30 -10.46
C LEU A 143 10.02 0.43 -9.16
N SER A 144 9.91 -0.21 -7.99
CA SER A 144 10.35 0.39 -6.72
C SER A 144 11.87 0.61 -6.69
N THR A 145 12.65 -0.38 -7.12
CA THR A 145 14.11 -0.33 -7.11
C THR A 145 14.67 0.63 -8.16
N ASP A 146 14.16 0.58 -9.38
CA ASP A 146 14.86 1.11 -10.55
C ASP A 146 14.33 2.44 -11.08
N THR A 147 13.11 2.84 -10.69
CA THR A 147 12.55 4.11 -11.17
C THR A 147 13.25 5.32 -10.53
N SER A 148 13.21 6.46 -11.22
CA SER A 148 13.63 7.76 -10.70
C SER A 148 12.47 8.56 -10.10
N ASP A 149 11.23 8.22 -10.46
CA ASP A 149 10.03 8.88 -9.95
C ASP A 149 9.72 8.40 -8.52
N LYS A 150 9.95 9.29 -7.55
CA LYS A 150 9.71 9.05 -6.12
C LYS A 150 8.31 8.50 -5.85
N ASN A 151 7.27 9.08 -6.43
CA ASN A 151 5.90 8.71 -6.08
C ASN A 151 5.58 7.30 -6.56
N VAL A 152 6.01 6.96 -7.78
CA VAL A 152 5.83 5.61 -8.34
C VAL A 152 6.64 4.58 -7.55
N ALA A 153 7.88 4.92 -7.16
CA ALA A 153 8.75 4.00 -6.42
C ALA A 153 8.12 3.59 -5.07
N LEU A 154 7.69 4.59 -4.28
CA LEU A 154 7.15 4.40 -2.94
C LEU A 154 5.80 3.68 -2.97
N ASP A 155 4.96 3.98 -3.96
CA ASP A 155 3.67 3.32 -4.16
C ASP A 155 3.85 1.85 -4.56
N CYS A 156 4.80 1.54 -5.45
CA CYS A 156 5.15 0.16 -5.80
C CYS A 156 5.76 -0.61 -4.62
N ALA A 157 6.67 0.00 -3.86
CA ALA A 157 7.25 -0.61 -2.66
C ALA A 157 6.17 -0.94 -1.62
N SER A 158 5.22 -0.03 -1.41
CA SER A 158 4.12 -0.22 -0.47
C SER A 158 3.18 -1.34 -0.90
N ARG A 159 2.94 -1.50 -2.22
CA ARG A 159 2.12 -2.59 -2.77
C ARG A 159 2.69 -3.98 -2.51
N LEU A 160 4.01 -4.12 -2.45
CA LEU A 160 4.65 -5.40 -2.17
C LEU A 160 4.38 -5.90 -0.74
N LEU A 161 4.07 -4.98 0.20
CA LEU A 161 3.77 -5.30 1.59
C LEU A 161 2.27 -5.53 1.80
N ARG A 162 1.71 -6.52 1.10
CA ARG A 162 0.30 -6.91 1.21
C ARG A 162 0.16 -8.37 1.61
N GLN A 163 -1.04 -8.74 2.07
CA GLN A 163 -1.39 -10.14 2.21
C GLN A 163 -1.57 -10.75 0.82
N SER A 164 -0.93 -11.88 0.55
CA SER A 164 -1.06 -12.60 -0.72
C SER A 164 -0.97 -14.09 -0.49
N ASP A 165 -1.95 -14.83 -1.02
CA ASP A 165 -2.04 -16.27 -0.82
C ASP A 165 -0.96 -17.03 -1.61
N SER A 166 -0.51 -16.49 -2.75
CA SER A 166 0.39 -17.18 -3.69
C SER A 166 1.89 -16.99 -3.46
N GLN A 167 2.29 -16.09 -2.55
CA GLN A 167 3.71 -15.77 -2.36
C GLN A 167 4.42 -16.79 -1.44
N ILE A 168 5.72 -16.98 -1.65
CA ILE A 168 6.61 -17.83 -0.84
C ILE A 168 7.30 -16.94 0.21
N ASP A 169 7.52 -17.46 1.42
CA ASP A 169 8.06 -16.75 2.59
C ASP A 169 9.33 -15.94 2.28
N ALA A 170 10.26 -16.51 1.50
CA ALA A 170 11.52 -15.86 1.12
C ALA A 170 11.33 -14.57 0.29
N GLY A 171 10.21 -14.45 -0.45
CA GLY A 171 9.89 -13.25 -1.23
C GLY A 171 9.50 -12.07 -0.36
N HIS A 172 8.71 -12.29 0.71
CA HIS A 172 8.23 -11.21 1.57
C HIS A 172 9.38 -10.55 2.37
N ALA A 173 10.38 -11.32 2.80
CA ALA A 173 11.55 -10.76 3.48
C ALA A 173 12.29 -9.77 2.57
N ALA A 174 12.52 -10.14 1.31
CA ALA A 174 13.13 -9.26 0.32
C ALA A 174 12.27 -8.02 0.01
N PHE A 175 10.94 -8.13 0.08
CA PHE A 175 10.05 -6.98 -0.08
C PHE A 175 10.12 -5.98 1.07
N ILE A 176 10.29 -6.45 2.32
CA ILE A 176 10.54 -5.57 3.47
C ILE A 176 11.85 -4.80 3.27
N ASP A 177 12.91 -5.49 2.84
CA ASP A 177 14.20 -4.87 2.56
C ASP A 177 14.11 -3.85 1.42
N ASN A 178 13.44 -4.21 0.32
CA ASN A 178 13.16 -3.31 -0.80
C ASN A 178 12.39 -2.07 -0.36
N PHE A 179 11.37 -2.24 0.49
CA PHE A 179 10.59 -1.13 1.02
C PHE A 179 11.48 -0.18 1.81
N VAL A 180 12.25 -0.70 2.77
CA VAL A 180 13.15 0.13 3.57
C VAL A 180 14.19 0.83 2.71
N GLU A 181 14.82 0.12 1.78
CA GLU A 181 15.81 0.66 0.86
C GLU A 181 15.22 1.77 -0.02
N THR A 182 14.07 1.52 -0.66
CA THR A 182 13.39 2.50 -1.53
C THR A 182 13.05 3.77 -0.75
N PHE A 183 12.51 3.64 0.45
CA PHE A 183 12.20 4.80 1.30
C PHE A 183 13.47 5.53 1.73
N THR A 184 14.55 4.82 2.11
CA THR A 184 15.83 5.47 2.45
C THR A 184 16.46 6.20 1.26
N ARG A 185 16.37 5.65 0.04
CA ARG A 185 16.86 6.28 -1.19
C ARG A 185 16.21 7.64 -1.47
N PHE A 186 14.93 7.80 -1.15
CA PHE A 186 14.17 9.04 -1.38
C PHE A 186 13.98 9.91 -0.14
N LYS A 187 14.64 9.58 0.98
CA LYS A 187 14.73 10.48 2.15
C LYS A 187 15.61 11.68 1.80
N THR A 188 15.04 12.87 1.83
CA THR A 188 15.76 14.15 1.71
C THR A 188 15.68 14.87 3.05
N GLY A 189 16.72 14.75 3.88
CA GLY A 189 16.81 15.36 5.22
C GLY A 189 16.87 14.35 6.37
N GLU A 190 17.34 14.81 7.55
CA GLU A 190 17.48 13.98 8.77
C GLU A 190 16.13 13.63 9.43
N GLU A 191 15.11 14.47 9.26
CA GLU A 191 13.74 14.23 9.77
C GLU A 191 12.75 14.21 8.60
N ALA A 192 12.63 13.07 7.92
CA ALA A 192 11.52 12.86 6.99
C ALA A 192 10.21 12.67 7.78
N ASP A 193 9.15 13.35 7.36
CA ASP A 193 7.82 13.19 7.94
C ASP A 193 7.43 11.70 8.02
N PRO A 194 6.83 11.24 9.13
CA PRO A 194 6.36 9.87 9.26
C PRO A 194 5.42 9.51 8.11
N VAL A 195 5.70 8.39 7.44
CA VAL A 195 4.90 7.90 6.30
C VAL A 195 3.80 6.94 6.78
N PRO A 196 2.60 6.92 6.17
CA PRO A 196 1.63 5.87 6.43
C PRO A 196 2.20 4.49 6.08
N LEU A 197 2.26 3.58 7.05
CA LEU A 197 2.81 2.25 6.84
C LEU A 197 1.71 1.27 6.38
N PRO A 198 1.96 0.43 5.36
CA PRO A 198 1.00 -0.59 4.92
C PRO A 198 0.90 -1.77 5.91
N VAL A 199 1.96 -2.02 6.68
CA VAL A 199 2.06 -3.09 7.69
C VAL A 199 2.85 -2.60 8.92
N PRO A 200 2.64 -3.17 10.12
CA PRO A 200 1.61 -4.14 10.49
C PRO A 200 0.21 -3.51 10.51
N LEU A 201 -0.82 -4.35 10.50
CA LEU A 201 -2.22 -3.91 10.54
C LEU A 201 -2.69 -3.81 11.99
N ILE A 202 -3.43 -2.75 12.33
CA ILE A 202 -4.12 -2.63 13.62
C ILE A 202 -5.50 -3.29 13.50
N ASP A 203 -5.79 -4.26 14.36
CA ASP A 203 -7.18 -4.72 14.52
C ASP A 203 -7.97 -3.68 15.31
N VAL A 204 -8.69 -2.84 14.57
CA VAL A 204 -9.51 -1.75 15.09
C VAL A 204 -10.56 -2.25 16.08
N GLN A 205 -11.08 -3.47 15.94
CA GLN A 205 -12.11 -4.00 16.84
C GLN A 205 -11.53 -4.44 18.20
N SER A 206 -10.24 -4.76 18.24
CA SER A 206 -9.54 -5.13 19.47
C SER A 206 -9.12 -3.94 20.32
N VAL A 207 -9.27 -2.71 19.81
CA VAL A 207 -8.74 -1.52 20.50
C VAL A 207 -9.56 -1.23 21.74
N ARG A 208 -8.89 -1.17 22.89
CA ARG A 208 -9.46 -0.76 24.18
C ARG A 208 -8.66 0.38 24.76
N VAL A 209 -9.34 1.43 25.19
CA VAL A 209 -8.75 2.59 25.84
C VAL A 209 -9.13 2.57 27.31
N ILE A 210 -8.15 2.58 28.20
CA ILE A 210 -8.33 2.55 29.64
C ILE A 210 -7.82 3.88 30.20
N CYS A 211 -8.74 4.67 30.75
CA CYS A 211 -8.47 5.96 31.37
C CYS A 211 -8.18 5.72 32.87
N GLY A 212 -6.96 5.96 33.30
CA GLY A 212 -6.55 5.84 34.70
C GLY A 212 -6.03 4.46 35.10
N GLU A 213 -5.66 4.34 36.37
CA GLU A 213 -5.19 3.10 36.94
C GLU A 213 -6.37 2.14 37.20
N ARG A 214 -6.25 0.96 36.61
CA ARG A 214 -7.21 -0.14 36.71
C ARG A 214 -6.37 -1.36 37.07
N PRO A 215 -6.62 -1.98 38.23
CA PRO A 215 -5.90 -3.16 38.64
C PRO A 215 -6.05 -4.25 37.58
N GLN A 216 -4.99 -5.02 37.36
CA GLN A 216 -5.06 -6.18 36.48
C GLN A 216 -5.92 -7.26 37.14
N PRO A 217 -6.53 -8.17 36.36
CA PRO A 217 -7.34 -9.26 36.91
C PRO A 217 -6.61 -10.07 37.99
N ASP A 218 -5.29 -10.20 37.87
CA ASP A 218 -4.45 -10.95 38.82
C ASP A 218 -4.18 -10.18 40.13
N ASP A 219 -4.36 -8.85 40.13
CA ASP A 219 -4.15 -8.00 41.31
C ASP A 219 -5.35 -8.04 42.27
N VAL A 220 -6.48 -8.62 41.85
CA VAL A 220 -7.72 -8.63 42.61
C VAL A 220 -8.09 -10.06 42.97
N ALA A 221 -8.06 -10.38 44.26
CA ALA A 221 -8.58 -11.66 44.75
C ALA A 221 -10.05 -11.84 44.30
N VAL A 222 -10.37 -12.99 43.69
CA VAL A 222 -11.68 -13.35 43.08
C VAL A 222 -12.83 -13.48 44.11
N SER A 223 -12.68 -12.93 45.32
CA SER A 223 -13.46 -13.26 46.50
C SER A 223 -14.62 -12.30 46.82
N SER A 224 -14.92 -11.28 46.00
CA SER A 224 -16.03 -10.37 46.33
C SER A 224 -17.34 -10.79 45.66
N ALA A 225 -18.31 -11.22 46.48
CA ALA A 225 -19.71 -11.42 46.10
C ALA A 225 -20.45 -10.10 45.78
N VAL A 226 -19.77 -8.96 45.88
CA VAL A 226 -20.32 -7.61 45.70
C VAL A 226 -19.95 -7.10 44.32
N ALA A 227 -20.93 -6.62 43.56
CA ALA A 227 -20.67 -6.04 42.25
C ALA A 227 -19.90 -4.71 42.41
N TRP A 228 -18.84 -4.52 41.61
CA TRP A 228 -18.00 -3.32 41.63
C TRP A 228 -18.78 -2.00 41.53
N ILE A 229 -19.88 -2.01 40.77
CA ILE A 229 -20.74 -0.83 40.58
C ILE A 229 -21.45 -0.41 41.87
N ASP A 230 -21.77 -1.36 42.75
CA ASP A 230 -22.42 -1.07 44.04
C ASP A 230 -21.40 -0.49 45.03
N LEU A 231 -20.16 -0.99 44.97
CA LEU A 231 -19.06 -0.47 45.75
C LEU A 231 -18.66 0.95 45.31
N GLU A 232 -18.59 1.18 43.99
CA GLU A 232 -18.39 2.51 43.41
C GLU A 232 -19.51 3.48 43.82
N ARG A 233 -20.77 3.04 43.76
CA ARG A 233 -21.93 3.84 44.17
C ARG A 233 -21.88 4.18 45.67
N ALA A 234 -21.53 3.22 46.52
CA ALA A 234 -21.38 3.46 47.95
C ALA A 234 -20.27 4.48 48.24
N ALA A 235 -19.10 4.34 47.61
CA ALA A 235 -17.98 5.27 47.75
C ALA A 235 -18.30 6.68 47.21
N PHE A 236 -19.10 6.79 46.15
CA PHE A 236 -19.57 8.08 45.67
C PHE A 236 -20.48 8.76 46.68
N HIS A 237 -21.46 8.04 47.25
CA HIS A 237 -22.41 8.63 48.20
C HIS A 237 -21.77 9.00 49.55
N THR A 238 -20.69 8.36 49.96
CA THR A 238 -19.93 8.78 51.15
C THR A 238 -19.22 10.11 50.95
N LEU A 239 -18.77 10.41 49.72
CA LEU A 239 -18.06 11.66 49.38
C LEU A 239 -19.00 12.80 48.97
N ALA A 240 -19.97 12.51 48.09
CA ALA A 240 -20.87 13.50 47.49
C ALA A 240 -22.23 13.63 48.20
N GLY A 241 -22.49 12.81 49.21
CA GLY A 241 -23.78 12.74 49.91
C GLY A 241 -24.82 11.87 49.20
N SER A 242 -25.78 11.36 49.98
CA SER A 242 -26.82 10.43 49.52
C SER A 242 -27.81 11.04 48.53
N SER A 243 -27.94 12.37 48.51
CA SER A 243 -28.84 13.12 47.62
C SER A 243 -28.25 13.41 46.23
N SER A 244 -26.94 13.19 46.04
CA SER A 244 -26.26 13.43 44.77
C SER A 244 -26.51 12.27 43.80
N ALA A 245 -26.82 12.59 42.54
CA ALA A 245 -27.07 11.56 41.51
C ALA A 245 -25.77 10.85 41.10
N PHE A 246 -25.66 9.55 41.40
CA PHE A 246 -24.54 8.72 40.99
C PHE A 246 -24.54 8.48 39.47
N ARG A 247 -23.39 8.66 38.84
CA ARG A 247 -23.14 8.29 37.44
C ARG A 247 -21.88 7.41 37.40
N PRO A 248 -21.97 6.15 36.94
CA PRO A 248 -20.82 5.27 36.87
C PRO A 248 -19.72 5.85 36.00
N ILE A 249 -18.48 5.77 36.48
CA ILE A 249 -17.31 6.19 35.73
C ILE A 249 -16.90 5.03 34.81
N HIS A 250 -17.15 5.20 33.52
CA HIS A 250 -16.65 4.27 32.51
C HIS A 250 -15.18 4.57 32.22
N LEU A 251 -14.29 3.86 32.91
CA LEU A 251 -12.84 3.97 32.72
C LEU A 251 -12.37 3.30 31.42
N VAL A 252 -13.15 2.37 30.85
CA VAL A 252 -12.78 1.65 29.62
C VAL A 252 -13.71 2.04 28.48
N SER A 253 -13.10 2.34 27.34
CA SER A 253 -13.78 2.52 26.06
C SER A 253 -13.32 1.45 25.08
N ASP A 254 -14.27 0.76 24.46
CA ASP A 254 -14.06 -0.34 23.51
C ASP A 254 -15.00 -0.19 22.30
N ASN A 255 -15.24 -1.30 21.58
CA ASN A 255 -16.11 -1.34 20.40
C ASN A 255 -17.62 -1.32 20.74
N GLU A 256 -18.01 -1.55 21.98
CA GLU A 256 -19.40 -1.55 22.45
C GLU A 256 -19.77 -0.26 23.21
N THR A 257 -18.80 0.57 23.60
CA THR A 257 -19.05 1.85 24.27
C THR A 257 -19.38 3.01 23.32
N ASP A 258 -20.15 3.99 23.82
CA ASP A 258 -20.33 5.28 23.14
C ASP A 258 -19.04 6.10 23.20
N ASN A 259 -18.29 6.08 22.09
CA ASN A 259 -17.01 6.77 21.94
C ASN A 259 -17.16 8.19 21.39
N GLN A 260 -18.38 8.75 21.28
CA GLN A 260 -18.57 10.17 20.93
C GLN A 260 -18.31 11.09 22.11
N ARG A 261 -18.45 10.58 23.34
CA ARG A 261 -18.21 11.34 24.56
C ARG A 261 -16.74 11.30 24.92
N ALA A 262 -16.11 12.47 25.08
CA ALA A 262 -14.78 12.56 25.64
C ALA A 262 -14.77 12.00 27.07
N ARG A 263 -13.80 11.14 27.35
CA ARG A 263 -13.57 10.57 28.68
C ARG A 263 -12.50 11.37 29.40
N SER A 264 -12.63 11.49 30.71
CA SER A 264 -11.63 12.10 31.58
C SER A 264 -10.67 11.04 32.09
N ALA A 265 -9.37 11.27 31.93
CA ALA A 265 -8.32 10.52 32.62
C ALA A 265 -7.81 11.37 33.79
N PRO A 266 -7.64 10.80 35.00
CA PRO A 266 -6.99 11.51 36.09
C PRO A 266 -5.55 11.92 35.71
N PRO A 267 -5.07 13.08 36.18
CA PRO A 267 -3.69 13.48 35.95
C PRO A 267 -2.72 12.54 36.67
N ASP A 268 -1.53 12.36 36.10
CA ASP A 268 -0.43 11.52 36.60
C ASP A 268 -0.72 10.01 36.71
N GLU A 269 -1.92 9.56 36.31
CA GLU A 269 -2.25 8.15 36.14
C GLU A 269 -1.99 7.64 34.71
N ARG A 270 -1.79 6.33 34.54
CA ARG A 270 -1.55 5.75 33.21
C ARG A 270 -2.82 5.76 32.36
N PHE A 271 -2.79 6.52 31.27
CA PHE A 271 -3.71 6.35 30.15
C PHE A 271 -3.19 5.23 29.24
N ARG A 272 -3.91 4.11 29.17
CA ARG A 272 -3.51 2.90 28.45
C ARG A 272 -4.34 2.73 27.18
N VAL A 273 -3.68 2.35 26.10
CA VAL A 273 -4.32 1.95 24.84
C VAL A 273 -3.84 0.55 24.49
N GLU A 274 -4.76 -0.40 24.52
CA GLU A 274 -4.54 -1.79 24.14
C GLU A 274 -5.04 -2.01 22.72
N PHE A 275 -4.28 -2.73 21.91
CA PHE A 275 -4.65 -3.08 20.54
C PHE A 275 -3.86 -4.31 20.07
N ALA A 276 -4.39 -5.03 19.09
CA ALA A 276 -3.66 -6.10 18.42
C ALA A 276 -2.98 -5.58 17.15
N LEU A 277 -1.67 -5.84 17.03
CA LEU A 277 -0.93 -5.70 15.79
C LEU A 277 -0.91 -7.05 15.08
N ARG A 278 -1.30 -7.05 13.81
CA ARG A 278 -1.28 -8.22 12.94
C ARG A 278 -0.22 -8.04 11.86
N ASN A 279 0.67 -9.02 11.73
CA ASN A 279 1.55 -9.14 10.58
C ASN A 279 0.80 -9.93 9.49
N PRO A 280 0.44 -9.33 8.33
CA PRO A 280 -0.21 -10.07 7.25
C PRO A 280 0.78 -10.79 6.32
N LEU A 281 2.09 -10.64 6.54
CA LEU A 281 3.13 -11.18 5.67
C LEU A 281 3.51 -12.60 6.09
N LYS A 282 4.01 -13.39 5.13
CA LYS A 282 4.59 -14.71 5.37
C LYS A 282 6.05 -14.69 5.87
N ALA A 283 6.62 -13.49 6.01
CA ALA A 283 7.92 -13.27 6.64
C ALA A 283 7.74 -12.61 8.01
N SER A 284 8.72 -12.79 8.89
CA SER A 284 8.75 -12.07 10.17
C SER A 284 8.95 -10.57 9.93
N LEU A 285 8.24 -9.78 10.72
CA LEU A 285 8.30 -8.32 10.66
C LEU A 285 8.83 -7.79 11.99
N THR A 286 9.98 -7.12 11.96
CA THR A 286 10.55 -6.45 13.13
C THR A 286 10.22 -4.97 13.07
N VAL A 287 9.62 -4.48 14.16
CA VAL A 287 9.30 -3.08 14.36
C VAL A 287 9.99 -2.55 15.62
N GLN A 288 10.44 -1.30 15.56
CA GLN A 288 11.14 -0.62 16.66
C GLN A 288 10.44 0.68 17.03
N ASN A 289 10.76 1.18 18.23
CA ASN A 289 10.29 2.48 18.72
C ASN A 289 8.76 2.65 18.63
N VAL A 290 8.01 1.61 19.01
CA VAL A 290 6.54 1.62 18.96
C VAL A 290 6.03 2.50 20.09
N ARG A 291 5.29 3.56 19.75
CA ARG A 291 4.77 4.56 20.69
C ARG A 291 3.44 5.16 20.21
N LEU A 292 2.67 5.72 21.13
CA LEU A 292 1.43 6.44 20.78
C LEU A 292 1.76 7.81 20.15
N GLY A 293 1.09 8.12 19.05
CA GLY A 293 1.13 9.41 18.37
C GLY A 293 -0.11 10.22 18.70
N MET A 294 0.12 11.38 19.30
CA MET A 294 -0.91 12.24 19.87
C MET A 294 -1.12 13.48 19.00
N SER A 295 -2.36 13.96 18.94
CA SER A 295 -2.77 15.18 18.25
C SER A 295 -3.80 15.95 19.10
N ASP A 296 -4.18 17.16 18.68
CA ASP A 296 -5.16 18.00 19.38
C ASP A 296 -4.85 18.19 20.88
N ILE A 297 -3.57 18.42 21.22
CA ILE A 297 -3.11 18.62 22.60
C ILE A 297 -3.44 20.05 23.02
N HIS A 298 -4.31 20.20 24.02
CA HIS A 298 -4.67 21.49 24.60
C HIS A 298 -4.22 21.54 26.06
N MET A 299 -3.41 22.55 26.39
CA MET A 299 -2.96 22.82 27.76
C MET A 299 -3.94 23.75 28.48
N ARG A 300 -3.93 23.74 29.80
CA ARG A 300 -4.69 24.71 30.61
C ARG A 300 -4.05 26.10 30.51
N GLU A 301 -4.89 27.14 30.62
CA GLU A 301 -4.45 28.53 30.59
C GLU A 301 -3.33 28.78 31.60
N GLY A 302 -2.22 29.37 31.14
CA GLY A 302 -1.03 29.65 31.95
C GLY A 302 0.07 28.57 31.95
N PHE A 303 -0.18 27.38 31.38
CA PHE A 303 0.78 26.26 31.40
C PHE A 303 1.22 25.78 30.00
N GLU A 304 1.14 26.64 28.97
CA GLU A 304 1.43 26.27 27.58
C GLU A 304 2.90 25.84 27.33
N LYS A 305 3.82 26.26 28.20
CA LYS A 305 5.26 25.94 28.09
C LYS A 305 5.66 24.64 28.80
N GLU A 306 4.76 24.07 29.59
CA GLU A 306 5.02 22.83 30.34
C GLU A 306 4.94 21.59 29.45
N GLN A 307 5.52 20.47 29.90
CA GLN A 307 5.39 19.21 29.16
C GLN A 307 3.98 18.61 29.34
N PRO A 308 3.31 18.18 28.24
CA PRO A 308 1.97 17.62 28.31
C PRO A 308 1.92 16.21 28.92
N PHE A 309 3.02 15.46 28.86
CA PHE A 309 3.11 14.09 29.36
C PHE A 309 4.38 13.90 30.18
N THR A 310 4.22 13.43 31.42
CA THR A 310 5.32 13.20 32.37
C THR A 310 6.11 11.94 31.99
N GLU A 311 5.40 10.89 31.57
CA GLU A 311 5.99 9.61 31.16
C GLU A 311 5.27 9.03 29.96
N ARG A 312 6.00 8.25 29.16
CA ARG A 312 5.48 7.57 27.97
C ARG A 312 6.14 6.20 27.83
N GLU A 313 5.35 5.21 27.48
CA GLU A 313 5.86 3.89 27.15
C GLU A 313 6.35 3.86 25.70
N VAL A 314 7.52 3.25 25.52
CA VAL A 314 8.10 2.99 24.19
C VAL A 314 8.57 1.54 24.18
N ILE A 315 8.03 0.75 23.26
CA ILE A 315 8.54 -0.61 23.03
C ILE A 315 9.75 -0.48 22.10
N SER A 316 10.92 -0.84 22.62
CA SER A 316 12.20 -0.69 21.92
C SER A 316 12.27 -1.54 20.66
N SER A 317 11.90 -2.82 20.75
CA SER A 317 11.87 -3.75 19.64
C SER A 317 10.77 -4.79 19.83
N LEU A 318 10.07 -5.09 18.74
CA LEU A 318 9.04 -6.11 18.66
C LEU A 318 9.15 -6.85 17.34
N THR A 319 9.25 -8.18 17.41
CA THR A 319 9.17 -9.06 16.24
C THR A 319 7.80 -9.74 16.20
N LEU A 320 7.13 -9.62 15.07
CA LEU A 320 5.90 -10.34 14.75
C LEU A 320 6.24 -11.49 13.81
N LEU A 321 5.86 -12.71 14.17
CA LEU A 321 6.02 -13.90 13.33
C LEU A 321 5.12 -13.81 12.09
N PRO A 322 5.37 -14.65 11.07
CA PRO A 322 4.49 -14.76 9.90
C PRO A 322 3.03 -14.95 10.31
N GLU A 323 2.14 -14.13 9.75
CA GLU A 323 0.69 -14.18 9.98
C GLU A 323 0.25 -14.04 11.46
N GLU A 324 1.16 -13.64 12.36
CA GLU A 324 0.89 -13.53 13.79
C GLU A 324 0.05 -12.28 14.11
N SER A 325 -0.84 -12.42 15.07
CA SER A 325 -1.53 -11.30 15.72
C SER A 325 -1.15 -11.24 17.19
N LYS A 326 -0.52 -10.13 17.60
CA LYS A 326 -0.04 -9.95 18.97
C LYS A 326 -0.71 -8.75 19.63
N LYS A 327 -1.26 -8.97 20.84
CA LYS A 327 -1.84 -7.92 21.66
C LYS A 327 -0.75 -7.14 22.37
N ILE A 328 -0.88 -5.82 22.36
CA ILE A 328 0.07 -4.89 22.94
C ILE A 328 -0.73 -3.85 23.73
N ALA A 329 -0.17 -3.41 24.85
CA ALA A 329 -0.63 -2.25 25.59
C ALA A 329 0.46 -1.17 25.52
N LEU A 330 0.08 0.06 25.23
CA LEU A 330 0.94 1.24 25.35
C LEU A 330 0.32 2.22 26.33
N TRP A 331 1.11 2.87 27.18
CA TRP A 331 0.61 3.91 28.08
C TRP A 331 1.36 5.23 28.02
N VAL A 332 0.65 6.28 28.44
CA VAL A 332 1.17 7.64 28.66
C VAL A 332 0.61 8.19 29.97
N ARG A 333 1.39 9.02 30.68
CA ARG A 333 0.93 9.73 31.88
C ARG A 333 0.66 11.20 31.52
N PRO A 334 -0.61 11.63 31.44
CA PRO A 334 -0.94 13.02 31.18
C PRO A 334 -0.59 13.88 32.41
N SER A 335 0.02 15.03 32.19
CA SER A 335 0.34 15.95 33.28
C SER A 335 -0.92 16.66 33.80
N CYS A 336 -0.85 17.18 35.02
CA CYS A 336 -1.95 17.96 35.62
C CYS A 336 -2.28 19.26 34.86
N HIS A 337 -1.38 19.72 33.99
CA HIS A 337 -1.53 20.90 33.15
C HIS A 337 -2.28 20.64 31.84
N LEU A 338 -2.50 19.37 31.48
CA LEU A 338 -3.17 18.99 30.26
C LEU A 338 -4.70 19.14 30.39
N ALA A 339 -5.34 19.80 29.42
CA ALA A 339 -6.79 19.96 29.37
C ALA A 339 -7.45 18.88 28.50
N SER A 340 -6.91 18.63 27.30
CA SER A 340 -7.38 17.55 26.43
C SER A 340 -6.30 17.09 25.44
N PHE A 341 -6.44 15.87 24.94
CA PHE A 341 -5.58 15.31 23.89
C PHE A 341 -6.34 14.25 23.10
N ARG A 342 -5.84 13.94 21.90
CA ARG A 342 -6.34 12.84 21.07
C ARG A 342 -5.21 11.86 20.75
N VAL A 343 -5.50 10.57 20.85
CA VAL A 343 -4.64 9.52 20.28
C VAL A 343 -5.13 9.23 18.87
N GLU A 344 -4.32 9.52 17.87
CA GLU A 344 -4.71 9.40 16.46
C GLU A 344 -3.95 8.28 15.73
N ARG A 345 -2.72 7.99 16.15
CA ARG A 345 -1.84 7.07 15.44
C ARG A 345 -0.91 6.31 16.37
N VAL A 346 -0.38 5.20 15.90
CA VAL A 346 0.78 4.52 16.47
C VAL A 346 1.97 4.85 15.60
N LEU A 347 3.03 5.40 16.19
CA LEU A 347 4.30 5.63 15.52
C LEU A 347 5.18 4.40 15.71
N LEU A 348 5.79 3.93 14.63
CA LEU A 348 6.72 2.80 14.68
C LEU A 348 7.74 2.89 13.55
N GLN A 349 8.80 2.10 13.68
CA GLN A 349 9.86 2.00 12.68
C GLN A 349 9.93 0.57 12.15
N ILE A 350 9.83 0.38 10.83
CA ILE A 350 10.07 -0.93 10.21
C ILE A 350 11.56 -1.06 9.97
N THR A 351 12.15 -2.17 10.43
CA THR A 351 13.57 -2.46 10.23
C THR A 351 13.80 -3.50 9.14
N SER A 352 14.77 -3.23 8.27
CA SER A 352 15.29 -4.19 7.30
C SER A 352 16.28 -5.15 7.94
N SER A 353 16.54 -6.27 7.28
CA SER A 353 17.63 -7.21 7.59
C SER A 353 19.01 -6.53 7.66
N LEU A 354 19.20 -5.44 6.92
CA LEU A 354 20.44 -4.65 6.86
C LEU A 354 20.58 -3.61 8.00
N GLY A 355 19.61 -3.54 8.92
CA GLY A 355 19.62 -2.58 10.05
C GLY A 355 19.14 -1.17 9.71
N ASN A 356 18.84 -0.89 8.44
CA ASN A 356 18.17 0.34 8.04
C ASN A 356 16.72 0.35 8.52
N HIS A 357 16.15 1.55 8.74
CA HIS A 357 14.79 1.69 9.23
C HIS A 357 14.00 2.83 8.57
N VAL A 358 12.68 2.64 8.51
CA VAL A 358 11.72 3.63 8.03
C VAL A 358 10.75 3.97 9.15
N SER A 359 10.76 5.24 9.56
CA SER A 359 9.77 5.77 10.49
C SER A 359 8.44 6.01 9.79
N GLY A 360 7.38 5.53 10.39
CA GLY A 360 6.04 5.75 9.88
C GLY A 360 4.97 5.64 10.95
N PHE A 361 3.72 5.64 10.52
CA PHE A 361 2.59 5.63 11.41
C PHE A 361 1.45 4.74 10.90
N LEU A 362 0.70 4.20 11.86
CA LEU A 362 -0.55 3.48 11.67
C LEU A 362 -1.68 4.31 12.25
N SER A 363 -2.72 4.61 11.47
CA SER A 363 -3.84 5.43 11.94
C SER A 363 -4.81 4.62 12.79
N ILE A 364 -5.17 5.12 13.97
CA ILE A 364 -6.25 4.60 14.81
C ILE A 364 -7.48 5.48 14.59
N LYS A 365 -8.38 5.07 13.70
CA LYS A 365 -9.65 5.76 13.47
C LYS A 365 -10.81 4.93 14.01
N LEU A 366 -11.13 5.14 15.28
CA LEU A 366 -12.29 4.55 15.93
C LEU A 366 -13.49 5.49 15.81
N LYS A 367 -14.49 5.11 15.02
CA LYS A 367 -15.84 5.69 15.12
C LYS A 367 -16.68 4.72 15.95
N GLY A 368 -17.00 5.08 17.18
CA GLY A 368 -17.87 4.27 18.03
C GLY A 368 -19.22 3.99 17.36
N LYS A 369 -19.85 2.86 17.68
CA LYS A 369 -21.22 2.59 17.27
C LYS A 369 -22.13 3.69 17.83
N ARG A 370 -22.99 4.28 16.99
CA ARG A 370 -24.10 5.11 17.48
C ARG A 370 -25.06 4.21 18.25
N LEU A 371 -25.10 4.33 19.57
CA LEU A 371 -26.12 3.68 20.41
C LEU A 371 -27.47 4.40 20.25
N ASN A 372 -28.00 4.46 19.02
CA ASN A 372 -29.40 4.80 18.77
C ASN A 372 -30.21 3.50 18.74
N LYS A 373 -30.48 2.95 19.92
CA LYS A 373 -31.64 2.08 20.12
C LYS A 373 -32.42 2.65 21.30
N ASN A 374 -33.30 3.61 21.00
CA ASN A 374 -34.53 3.73 21.77
C ASN A 374 -35.23 2.37 21.62
N ALA A 375 -35.07 1.48 22.60
CA ALA A 375 -36.02 0.41 22.78
C ALA A 375 -37.36 1.12 23.05
N LYS A 376 -38.24 1.14 22.05
CA LYS A 376 -39.66 1.39 22.32
C LYS A 376 -40.06 0.33 23.34
N GLN A 377 -40.29 0.77 24.58
CA GLN A 377 -41.05 0.00 25.55
C GLN A 377 -42.37 -0.37 24.84
N VAL A 378 -42.59 -1.66 24.68
CA VAL A 378 -43.88 -2.25 24.30
C VAL A 378 -44.72 -2.35 25.55
#